data_AF-D6TZI6-F1
#
_entry.id   AF-D6TZI6-F1
#
_cell.length_a   1.000
_cell.length_b   1.000
_cell.length_c   1.000
_cell.angle_alpha   90.00
_cell.angle_beta   90.00
_cell.angle_gamma   90.00
#
_symmetry.space_group_name_H-M   'P 1'
#
loop_
_entity.id
_entity.type
_entity.pdbx_description
1 polymer ?
#
loop_
_entity_poly.entity_id
_entity_poly.type
_entity_poly.pdbx_seq_one_letter_code
_entity_poly.pdbx_strand_id
1 'polypeptide(L)'
;MSKKKLLRLGALSLVGLFLFSLLIAIADKPSTAKAAFNTNWYNAAPYVMPLANNPPSLTSVMSASGVKAFTLAFIVANGGCTPAWETDAGLDNVSSDTQMAPIINAIRAAGGDVVVSFGGYNGNKLGQTCGTPQATAAAEQAIINKYSLHALDFDLEEPEYENATAINNELAAAQILQANNPGLYESITIPGTTSGTGYFGQQLLNNAKTLGYTPNNYAIMPFDGGFSGASSQISALQSFNTILMNTFGWSSATAYAHEGISSMNGRTDSAEYFYQSDFQTVLNFAESNHLARYTFWSVNRDRQCNPPDNNGSLSGTCSSVPQSDWDFTKVIVQFAGATPPPPTPTPSPTSGSTPTPTPTTTVTPTPNPGGSCAGVAAWQLNVAYVGGNRVTYNGSLWQAKWWTENDVPGGAAGVWTLISSC
;
A
#
# COMPACT_ATOMS: atom_id res chain seq x y z
N MET A 1 -23.06 -15.13 -74.89
CA MET A 1 -23.17 -14.47 -76.22
C MET A 1 -23.96 -13.17 -76.09
N SER A 2 -23.30 -12.01 -76.36
CA SER A 2 -23.83 -10.76 -76.96
C SER A 2 -25.10 -10.09 -76.37
N LYS A 3 -25.20 -8.78 -76.10
CA LYS A 3 -24.51 -7.58 -76.62
C LYS A 3 -24.68 -6.38 -75.65
N LYS A 4 -23.73 -5.45 -75.76
CA LYS A 4 -23.59 -4.16 -75.08
C LYS A 4 -24.57 -3.06 -75.58
N LYS A 5 -24.79 -2.07 -74.69
CA LYS A 5 -24.88 -0.59 -74.88
C LYS A 5 -26.01 0.00 -75.75
N LEU A 6 -26.71 1.04 -75.23
CA LEU A 6 -26.39 2.47 -75.50
C LEU A 6 -27.34 3.44 -74.74
N LEU A 7 -26.78 4.56 -74.29
CA LEU A 7 -27.42 5.76 -73.73
C LEU A 7 -28.39 6.46 -74.69
N ARG A 8 -29.40 7.17 -74.15
CA ARG A 8 -29.84 8.48 -74.66
C ARG A 8 -30.17 9.46 -73.53
N LEU A 9 -29.61 10.66 -73.65
CA LEU A 9 -29.87 11.87 -72.86
C LEU A 9 -31.28 12.40 -73.13
N GLY A 10 -31.90 12.95 -72.09
CA GLY A 10 -33.00 13.90 -72.19
C GLY A 10 -32.93 14.84 -70.99
N ALA A 11 -32.40 16.05 -71.20
CA ALA A 11 -32.47 17.14 -70.24
C ALA A 11 -33.84 17.85 -70.39
N LEU A 12 -34.49 18.22 -69.28
CA LEU A 12 -35.28 19.46 -69.21
C LEU A 12 -35.64 19.84 -67.75
N SER A 13 -35.15 21.02 -67.38
CA SER A 13 -35.73 22.07 -66.52
C SER A 13 -36.07 21.88 -65.03
N LEU A 14 -35.37 22.69 -64.24
CA LEU A 14 -35.63 23.16 -62.88
C LEU A 14 -37.03 23.78 -62.70
N VAL A 15 -37.67 23.44 -61.56
CA VAL A 15 -38.34 24.33 -60.58
C VAL A 15 -38.30 23.52 -59.26
N GLY A 16 -37.67 23.90 -58.16
CA GLY A 16 -37.64 25.20 -57.49
C GLY A 16 -38.48 25.14 -56.22
N LEU A 17 -38.03 24.42 -55.18
CA LEU A 17 -38.56 24.55 -53.81
C LEU A 17 -37.44 24.22 -52.79
N PHE A 18 -36.76 25.27 -52.32
CA PHE A 18 -35.87 25.20 -51.17
C PHE A 18 -36.72 25.15 -49.90
N LEU A 19 -36.85 23.96 -49.30
CA LEU A 19 -37.27 23.80 -47.91
C LEU A 19 -36.03 23.99 -47.03
N PHE A 20 -35.95 25.14 -46.36
CA PHE A 20 -34.97 25.38 -45.30
C PHE A 20 -35.42 24.58 -44.06
N SER A 21 -34.96 23.35 -43.95
CA SER A 21 -35.05 22.58 -42.70
C SER A 21 -33.94 23.06 -41.77
N LEU A 22 -34.32 23.84 -40.75
CA LEU A 22 -33.43 24.25 -39.66
C LEU A 22 -33.09 23.01 -38.81
N LEU A 23 -32.00 22.31 -39.14
CA LEU A 23 -31.41 21.33 -38.24
C LEU A 23 -30.77 22.08 -37.07
N ILE A 24 -31.43 22.08 -35.93
CA ILE A 24 -30.79 22.37 -34.64
C ILE A 24 -29.90 21.17 -34.35
N ALA A 25 -28.60 21.30 -34.64
CA ALA A 25 -27.59 20.41 -34.11
C ALA A 25 -27.52 20.65 -32.60
N ILE A 26 -28.20 19.81 -31.82
CA ILE A 26 -27.84 19.60 -30.42
C ILE A 26 -26.42 19.04 -30.44
N ALA A 27 -25.45 19.91 -30.15
CA ALA A 27 -24.11 19.48 -29.86
C ALA A 27 -24.19 18.63 -28.59
N ASP A 28 -24.19 17.30 -28.76
CA ASP A 28 -23.85 16.41 -27.67
C ASP A 28 -22.50 16.89 -27.13
N LYS A 29 -22.50 17.34 -25.87
CA LYS A 29 -21.26 17.57 -25.14
C LYS A 29 -20.43 16.30 -25.31
N PRO A 30 -19.12 16.38 -25.64
CA PRO A 30 -18.30 15.20 -25.64
C PRO A 30 -18.41 14.60 -24.24
N SER A 31 -19.04 13.43 -24.16
CA SER A 31 -18.91 12.56 -23.01
C SER A 31 -17.41 12.38 -22.83
N THR A 32 -16.85 13.01 -21.80
CA THR A 32 -15.50 12.69 -21.34
C THR A 32 -15.55 11.21 -20.98
N ALA A 33 -15.15 10.34 -21.92
CA ALA A 33 -14.94 8.94 -21.64
C ALA A 33 -14.01 8.92 -20.42
N LYS A 34 -14.53 8.40 -19.30
CA LYS A 34 -13.74 8.22 -18.08
C LYS A 34 -12.50 7.44 -18.52
N ALA A 35 -11.31 8.03 -18.39
CA ALA A 35 -10.08 7.34 -18.77
C ALA A 35 -10.10 5.96 -18.09
N ALA A 36 -9.81 4.90 -18.85
CA ALA A 36 -9.79 3.55 -18.31
C ALA A 36 -8.85 3.52 -17.10
N PHE A 37 -9.29 2.89 -16.02
CA PHE A 37 -8.49 2.73 -14.82
C PHE A 37 -7.17 2.04 -15.18
N ASN A 38 -6.04 2.62 -14.80
CA ASN A 38 -4.75 2.03 -15.08
C ASN A 38 -4.53 0.83 -14.15
N THR A 39 -4.39 -0.37 -14.71
CA THR A 39 -4.18 -1.62 -13.97
C THR A 39 -2.92 -1.58 -13.09
N ASN A 40 -1.94 -0.73 -13.39
CA ASN A 40 -0.77 -0.50 -12.51
C ASN A 40 -1.17 -0.06 -11.10
N TRP A 41 -2.37 0.48 -10.90
CA TRP A 41 -2.85 0.79 -9.55
C TRP A 41 -3.15 -0.45 -8.72
N TYR A 42 -3.59 -1.57 -9.32
CA TYR A 42 -3.75 -2.83 -8.57
C TYR A 42 -2.39 -3.39 -8.09
N ASN A 43 -1.32 -3.11 -8.84
CA ASN A 43 0.06 -3.43 -8.45
C ASN A 43 0.56 -2.59 -7.27
N ALA A 44 -0.08 -1.46 -7.00
CA ALA A 44 0.33 -0.44 -6.03
C ALA A 44 -0.80 -0.14 -5.02
N ALA A 45 -1.54 -1.16 -4.62
CA ALA A 45 -2.74 -1.04 -3.78
C ALA A 45 -2.41 -1.40 -2.31
N PRO A 46 -2.15 -0.43 -1.41
CA PRO A 46 -1.85 -0.71 -0.01
C PRO A 46 -3.03 -1.38 0.70
N TYR A 47 -2.73 -2.25 1.67
CA TYR A 47 -3.77 -2.91 2.46
C TYR A 47 -4.48 -1.91 3.35
N VAL A 48 -5.78 -2.10 3.52
CA VAL A 48 -6.61 -1.36 4.46
C VAL A 48 -7.69 -2.27 5.00
N MET A 49 -7.96 -2.18 6.29
CA MET A 49 -9.12 -2.82 6.92
C MET A 49 -10.21 -1.76 7.09
N PRO A 50 -11.23 -1.70 6.23
CA PRO A 50 -12.20 -0.59 6.24
C PRO A 50 -13.21 -0.68 7.39
N LEU A 51 -13.31 -1.83 8.04
CA LEU A 51 -14.26 -2.12 9.12
C LEU A 51 -13.58 -2.48 10.45
N ALA A 52 -12.25 -2.33 10.53
CA ALA A 52 -11.47 -2.66 11.71
C ALA A 52 -10.27 -1.72 11.91
N ASN A 53 -9.76 -1.65 13.13
CA ASN A 53 -8.54 -0.90 13.48
C ASN A 53 -8.54 0.57 13.05
N ASN A 54 -9.56 1.33 13.48
CA ASN A 54 -9.64 2.79 13.28
C ASN A 54 -9.40 3.24 11.81
N PRO A 55 -10.24 2.75 10.87
CA PRO A 55 -10.07 3.02 9.45
C PRO A 55 -10.16 4.52 9.14
N PRO A 56 -9.27 5.07 8.30
CA PRO A 56 -9.42 6.44 7.83
C PRO A 56 -10.53 6.54 6.78
N SER A 57 -10.97 7.77 6.50
CA SER A 57 -11.76 8.04 5.29
C SER A 57 -10.89 7.80 4.05
N LEU A 58 -11.22 6.78 3.26
CA LEU A 58 -10.41 6.38 2.11
C LEU A 58 -10.37 7.45 1.02
N THR A 59 -11.46 8.19 0.81
CA THR A 59 -11.46 9.32 -0.14
C THR A 59 -10.58 10.48 0.33
N SER A 60 -10.48 10.71 1.64
CA SER A 60 -9.51 11.66 2.21
C SER A 60 -8.08 11.19 1.99
N VAL A 61 -7.78 9.90 2.21
CA VAL A 61 -6.45 9.33 1.92
C VAL A 61 -6.11 9.50 0.44
N MET A 62 -7.02 9.16 -0.48
CA MET A 62 -6.84 9.36 -1.92
C MET A 62 -6.53 10.82 -2.28
N SER A 63 -7.20 11.78 -1.64
CA SER A 63 -6.96 13.20 -1.87
C SER A 63 -5.59 13.67 -1.35
N ALA A 64 -5.13 13.10 -0.23
CA ALA A 64 -3.92 13.52 0.45
C ALA A 64 -2.64 12.83 -0.07
N SER A 65 -2.75 11.60 -0.56
CA SER A 65 -1.61 10.82 -1.05
C SER A 65 -1.59 10.62 -2.56
N GLY A 66 -2.73 10.81 -3.24
CA GLY A 66 -2.88 10.53 -4.66
C GLY A 66 -3.21 9.07 -4.99
N VAL A 67 -3.28 8.18 -3.99
CA VAL A 67 -3.52 6.75 -4.22
C VAL A 67 -4.88 6.53 -4.90
N LYS A 68 -4.96 5.55 -5.80
CA LYS A 68 -6.19 5.22 -6.54
C LYS A 68 -6.69 3.78 -6.37
N ALA A 69 -5.93 2.91 -5.72
CA ALA A 69 -6.39 1.57 -5.38
C ALA A 69 -6.10 1.25 -3.91
N PHE A 70 -6.92 0.40 -3.33
CA PHE A 70 -6.69 -0.18 -2.01
C PHE A 70 -6.93 -1.68 -2.07
N THR A 71 -6.13 -2.44 -1.31
CA THR A 71 -6.39 -3.86 -1.05
C THR A 71 -7.24 -3.96 0.21
N LEU A 72 -8.52 -4.31 0.07
CA LEU A 72 -9.48 -4.36 1.15
C LEU A 72 -9.37 -5.69 1.90
N ALA A 73 -8.96 -5.61 3.16
CA ALA A 73 -8.69 -6.73 4.05
C ALA A 73 -9.81 -6.89 5.10
N PHE A 74 -10.24 -8.09 5.46
CA PHE A 74 -10.08 -9.37 4.74
C PHE A 74 -11.44 -10.05 4.60
N ILE A 75 -11.54 -10.88 3.56
CA ILE A 75 -12.58 -11.90 3.46
C ILE A 75 -12.07 -13.20 4.08
N VAL A 76 -12.86 -13.75 4.99
CA VAL A 76 -12.66 -15.06 5.63
C VAL A 76 -13.96 -15.87 5.59
N ALA A 77 -13.92 -17.10 6.10
CA ALA A 77 -15.08 -17.98 6.21
C ALA A 77 -15.79 -17.84 7.57
N ASN A 78 -17.07 -17.51 7.55
CA ASN A 78 -17.95 -17.49 8.72
C ASN A 78 -18.84 -18.74 8.77
N GLY A 79 -18.23 -19.88 9.14
CA GLY A 79 -18.94 -21.16 9.25
C GLY A 79 -19.29 -21.78 7.88
N GLY A 80 -18.84 -23.01 7.66
CA GLY A 80 -18.92 -23.63 6.33
C GLY A 80 -18.23 -22.76 5.28
N CYS A 81 -18.79 -22.70 4.07
CA CYS A 81 -18.27 -21.94 2.93
C CYS A 81 -18.96 -20.57 2.78
N THR A 82 -19.16 -19.83 3.88
CA THR A 82 -19.84 -18.51 3.86
C THR A 82 -18.81 -17.39 3.93
N PRO A 83 -18.60 -16.59 2.87
CA PRO A 83 -17.67 -15.47 2.93
C PRO A 83 -18.17 -14.34 3.83
N ALA A 84 -17.27 -13.78 4.65
CA ALA A 84 -17.54 -12.68 5.54
C ALA A 84 -16.35 -11.73 5.65
N TRP A 85 -16.64 -10.44 5.82
CA TRP A 85 -15.64 -9.43 6.14
C TRP A 85 -15.24 -9.51 7.61
N GLU A 86 -13.94 -9.36 7.88
CA GLU A 86 -13.45 -9.08 9.22
C GLU A 86 -13.80 -7.65 9.67
N THR A 87 -14.25 -7.49 10.91
CA THR A 87 -14.63 -6.21 11.51
C THR A 87 -14.23 -6.17 12.99
N ASP A 88 -14.17 -4.97 13.58
CA ASP A 88 -14.00 -4.82 15.05
C ASP A 88 -15.12 -5.49 15.86
N ALA A 89 -16.29 -5.75 15.25
CA ALA A 89 -17.45 -6.37 15.87
C ALA A 89 -17.62 -7.88 15.55
N GLY A 90 -16.60 -8.51 14.93
CA GLY A 90 -16.65 -9.90 14.47
C GLY A 90 -16.80 -10.01 12.95
N LEU A 91 -17.46 -11.06 12.47
CA LEU A 91 -17.60 -11.33 11.03
C LEU A 91 -18.94 -10.80 10.47
N ASP A 92 -18.88 -10.04 9.38
CA ASP A 92 -20.06 -9.55 8.64
C ASP A 92 -20.21 -10.29 7.30
N ASN A 93 -21.25 -11.13 7.17
CA ASN A 93 -21.43 -11.98 5.99
C ASN A 93 -21.60 -11.15 4.72
N VAL A 94 -20.81 -11.46 3.69
CA VAL A 94 -20.84 -10.75 2.40
C VAL A 94 -22.21 -10.85 1.73
N SER A 95 -23.01 -11.89 1.98
CA SER A 95 -24.35 -11.96 1.41
C SER A 95 -25.31 -10.87 1.93
N SER A 96 -25.10 -10.41 3.17
CA SER A 96 -25.98 -9.47 3.87
C SER A 96 -25.32 -8.14 4.22
N ASP A 97 -24.01 -7.98 4.02
CA ASP A 97 -23.31 -6.74 4.36
C ASP A 97 -23.91 -5.55 3.61
N THR A 98 -23.98 -4.43 4.31
CA THR A 98 -24.47 -3.14 3.79
C THR A 98 -23.42 -2.04 3.82
N GLN A 99 -22.23 -2.33 4.34
CA GLN A 99 -21.19 -1.33 4.59
C GLN A 99 -20.18 -1.24 3.45
N MET A 100 -19.79 -2.37 2.85
CA MET A 100 -18.66 -2.41 1.92
C MET A 100 -19.01 -1.88 0.53
N ALA A 101 -20.23 -2.15 0.04
CA ALA A 101 -20.66 -1.59 -1.25
C ALA A 101 -20.63 -0.04 -1.27
N PRO A 102 -21.15 0.68 -0.25
CA PRO A 102 -20.95 2.13 -0.15
C PRO A 102 -19.48 2.58 -0.13
N ILE A 103 -18.60 1.90 0.60
CA ILE A 103 -17.16 2.24 0.68
C ILE A 103 -16.50 2.08 -0.70
N ILE A 104 -16.72 0.95 -1.38
CA ILE A 104 -16.19 0.67 -2.71
C ILE A 104 -16.72 1.70 -3.73
N ASN A 105 -18.01 2.03 -3.66
CA ASN A 105 -18.61 3.02 -4.54
C ASN A 105 -18.04 4.43 -4.31
N ALA A 106 -17.72 4.80 -3.07
CA ALA A 106 -17.08 6.08 -2.76
C ALA A 106 -15.67 6.18 -3.36
N ILE A 107 -14.86 5.11 -3.28
CA ILE A 107 -13.54 5.04 -3.92
C ILE A 107 -13.68 5.19 -5.45
N ARG A 108 -14.62 4.46 -6.06
CA ARG A 108 -14.87 4.51 -7.52
C ARG A 108 -15.40 5.86 -7.99
N ALA A 109 -16.21 6.52 -7.17
CA ALA A 109 -16.69 7.88 -7.41
C ALA A 109 -15.53 8.90 -7.34
N ALA A 110 -14.54 8.68 -6.48
CA ALA A 110 -13.30 9.46 -6.39
C ALA A 110 -12.25 9.10 -7.48
N GLY A 111 -12.62 8.25 -8.43
CA GLY A 111 -11.77 7.86 -9.57
C GLY A 111 -10.75 6.77 -9.26
N GLY A 112 -10.94 6.03 -8.16
CA GLY A 112 -10.16 4.85 -7.82
C GLY A 112 -10.86 3.53 -8.16
N ASP A 113 -10.29 2.44 -7.68
CA ASP A 113 -10.91 1.12 -7.63
C ASP A 113 -10.34 0.29 -6.47
N VAL A 114 -10.69 -1.00 -6.36
CA VAL A 114 -10.31 -1.85 -5.23
C VAL A 114 -9.79 -3.21 -5.67
N VAL A 115 -8.91 -3.77 -4.84
CA VAL A 115 -8.56 -5.19 -4.79
C VAL A 115 -9.24 -5.75 -3.54
N VAL A 116 -9.90 -6.91 -3.61
CA VAL A 116 -10.40 -7.59 -2.40
C VAL A 116 -9.44 -8.71 -2.03
N SER A 117 -9.00 -8.72 -0.76
CA SER A 117 -8.10 -9.74 -0.25
C SER A 117 -8.85 -10.82 0.51
N PHE A 118 -8.60 -12.08 0.13
CA PHE A 118 -9.06 -13.28 0.81
C PHE A 118 -7.92 -13.79 1.67
N GLY A 119 -8.21 -14.21 2.91
CA GLY A 119 -7.17 -14.76 3.77
C GLY A 119 -6.73 -13.84 4.91
N GLY A 120 -5.43 -13.57 5.00
CA GLY A 120 -4.75 -12.85 6.10
C GLY A 120 -4.39 -13.73 7.30
N TYR A 121 -3.93 -13.15 8.40
CA TYR A 121 -3.54 -13.90 9.61
C TYR A 121 -4.73 -14.53 10.38
N ASN A 122 -5.88 -13.85 10.45
CA ASN A 122 -6.99 -14.22 11.36
C ASN A 122 -8.13 -14.99 10.68
N GLY A 123 -8.90 -15.76 11.45
CA GLY A 123 -10.11 -16.42 10.96
C GLY A 123 -9.86 -17.67 10.10
N ASN A 124 -10.93 -18.42 9.83
CA ASN A 124 -10.86 -19.62 8.98
C ASN A 124 -10.92 -19.23 7.51
N LYS A 125 -10.18 -19.90 6.64
CA LYS A 125 -10.07 -19.51 5.23
C LYS A 125 -11.04 -20.26 4.33
N LEU A 126 -11.35 -19.70 3.16
CA LEU A 126 -12.29 -20.33 2.23
C LEU A 126 -11.70 -21.63 1.66
N GLY A 127 -10.43 -21.65 1.25
CA GLY A 127 -9.70 -22.85 0.82
C GLY A 127 -9.72 -23.97 1.87
N GLN A 128 -9.64 -23.63 3.16
CA GLN A 128 -9.78 -24.58 4.27
C GLN A 128 -11.20 -25.13 4.46
N THR A 129 -12.22 -24.30 4.30
CA THR A 129 -13.58 -24.58 4.82
C THR A 129 -14.57 -25.04 3.76
N CYS A 130 -14.40 -24.62 2.51
CA CYS A 130 -15.30 -24.94 1.39
C CYS A 130 -15.18 -26.39 0.90
N GLY A 131 -14.05 -27.04 1.21
CA GLY A 131 -13.83 -28.47 0.99
C GLY A 131 -13.42 -28.87 -0.44
N THR A 132 -13.74 -28.07 -1.47
CA THR A 132 -13.31 -28.32 -2.86
C THR A 132 -12.95 -27.03 -3.58
N PRO A 133 -12.09 -27.08 -4.62
CA PRO A 133 -11.77 -25.91 -5.44
C PRO A 133 -13.01 -25.23 -6.05
N GLN A 134 -13.99 -26.02 -6.50
CA GLN A 134 -15.19 -25.48 -7.14
C GLN A 134 -16.09 -24.75 -6.14
N ALA A 135 -16.18 -25.23 -4.90
CA ALA A 135 -16.94 -24.56 -3.84
C ALA A 135 -16.26 -23.26 -3.42
N THR A 136 -14.94 -23.27 -3.24
CA THR A 136 -14.13 -22.08 -2.97
C THR A 136 -14.31 -21.04 -4.09
N ALA A 137 -14.10 -21.42 -5.36
CA ALA A 137 -14.27 -20.52 -6.50
C ALA A 137 -15.70 -19.96 -6.62
N ALA A 138 -16.73 -20.78 -6.34
CA ALA A 138 -18.11 -20.30 -6.37
C ALA A 138 -18.39 -19.24 -5.30
N ALA A 139 -17.82 -19.41 -4.10
CA ALA A 139 -17.95 -18.45 -3.01
C ALA A 139 -17.25 -17.13 -3.34
N GLU A 140 -16.03 -17.19 -3.88
CA GLU A 140 -15.25 -16.01 -4.30
C GLU A 140 -15.87 -15.30 -5.51
N GLN A 141 -16.36 -16.06 -6.51
CA GLN A 141 -17.07 -15.50 -7.66
C GLN A 141 -18.32 -14.72 -7.25
N ALA A 142 -19.03 -15.16 -6.20
CA ALA A 142 -20.17 -14.43 -5.68
C ALA A 142 -19.76 -13.01 -5.18
N ILE A 143 -18.55 -12.86 -4.65
CA ILE A 143 -17.98 -11.60 -4.19
C ILE A 143 -17.57 -10.73 -5.39
N ILE A 144 -16.90 -11.32 -6.38
CA ILE A 144 -16.59 -10.66 -7.66
C ILE A 144 -17.86 -10.06 -8.26
N ASN A 145 -18.94 -10.84 -8.32
CA ASN A 145 -20.21 -10.42 -8.88
C ASN A 145 -20.87 -9.33 -8.02
N LYS A 146 -20.93 -9.50 -6.68
CA LYS A 146 -21.57 -8.55 -5.77
C LYS A 146 -20.94 -7.16 -5.86
N TYR A 147 -19.62 -7.09 -5.88
CA TYR A 147 -18.90 -5.81 -5.90
C TYR A 147 -18.39 -5.40 -7.28
N SER A 148 -18.66 -6.19 -8.33
CA SER A 148 -18.13 -5.96 -9.69
C SER A 148 -16.62 -5.77 -9.67
N LEU A 149 -15.89 -6.75 -9.13
CA LEU A 149 -14.44 -6.67 -8.94
C LEU A 149 -13.69 -6.92 -10.23
N HIS A 150 -12.52 -6.29 -10.35
CA HIS A 150 -11.55 -6.49 -11.41
C HIS A 150 -10.18 -6.93 -10.88
N ALA A 151 -10.03 -7.02 -9.56
CA ALA A 151 -8.80 -7.42 -8.91
C ALA A 151 -9.05 -8.15 -7.59
N LEU A 152 -8.30 -9.22 -7.37
CA LEU A 152 -8.28 -10.03 -6.15
C LEU A 152 -6.84 -10.18 -5.65
N ASP A 153 -6.74 -10.41 -4.35
CA ASP A 153 -5.53 -10.83 -3.68
C ASP A 153 -5.86 -12.03 -2.80
N PHE A 154 -4.99 -13.02 -2.79
CA PHE A 154 -5.10 -14.18 -1.90
C PHE A 154 -3.91 -14.14 -0.96
N ASP A 155 -4.16 -13.73 0.27
CA ASP A 155 -3.18 -13.57 1.33
C ASP A 155 -3.13 -14.83 2.19
N LEU A 156 -2.19 -15.72 1.86
CA LEU A 156 -2.18 -17.11 2.31
C LEU A 156 -1.17 -17.30 3.43
N GLU A 157 -1.67 -17.14 4.66
CA GLU A 157 -0.92 -17.25 5.91
C GLU A 157 -1.33 -18.47 6.74
N GLU A 158 -0.59 -18.73 7.83
CA GLU A 158 -0.92 -19.78 8.78
C GLU A 158 -2.32 -19.61 9.38
N PRO A 159 -3.05 -20.71 9.65
CA PRO A 159 -2.68 -22.10 9.42
C PRO A 159 -3.08 -22.66 8.04
N GLU A 160 -3.69 -21.86 7.15
CA GLU A 160 -4.06 -22.33 5.80
C GLU A 160 -2.83 -22.68 4.97
N TYR A 161 -1.84 -21.81 5.03
CA TYR A 161 -0.56 -21.93 4.32
C TYR A 161 0.18 -23.25 4.56
N GLU A 162 0.01 -23.84 5.74
CA GLU A 162 0.65 -25.11 6.13
C GLU A 162 -0.18 -26.35 5.73
N ASN A 163 -1.39 -26.14 5.20
CA ASN A 163 -2.31 -27.21 4.83
C ASN A 163 -2.37 -27.38 3.30
N ALA A 164 -1.73 -28.45 2.81
CA ALA A 164 -1.66 -28.74 1.38
C ALA A 164 -3.02 -28.90 0.69
N THR A 165 -4.05 -29.40 1.39
CA THR A 165 -5.38 -29.53 0.80
C THR A 165 -6.05 -28.17 0.67
N ALA A 166 -5.91 -27.31 1.69
CA ALA A 166 -6.45 -25.95 1.66
C ALA A 166 -5.79 -25.11 0.56
N ILE A 167 -4.46 -25.12 0.50
CA ILE A 167 -3.71 -24.45 -0.57
C ILE A 167 -4.07 -24.98 -1.96
N ASN A 168 -4.30 -26.28 -2.11
CA ASN A 168 -4.79 -26.82 -3.38
C ASN A 168 -6.18 -26.31 -3.73
N ASN A 169 -7.09 -26.26 -2.76
CA ASN A 169 -8.44 -25.72 -2.99
C ASN A 169 -8.39 -24.25 -3.42
N GLU A 170 -7.62 -23.43 -2.71
CA GLU A 170 -7.49 -22.01 -2.98
C GLU A 170 -6.83 -21.72 -4.33
N LEU A 171 -5.67 -22.34 -4.64
CA LEU A 171 -4.98 -22.09 -5.90
C LEU A 171 -5.76 -22.60 -7.12
N ALA A 172 -6.43 -23.75 -7.00
CA ALA A 172 -7.26 -24.27 -8.07
C ALA A 172 -8.56 -23.44 -8.20
N ALA A 173 -9.06 -22.85 -7.12
CA ALA A 173 -10.16 -21.90 -7.18
C ALA A 173 -9.78 -20.62 -7.91
N ALA A 174 -8.65 -20.01 -7.55
CA ALA A 174 -8.09 -18.85 -8.25
C ALA A 174 -7.88 -19.13 -9.74
N GLN A 175 -7.34 -20.30 -10.11
CA GLN A 175 -7.23 -20.71 -11.52
C GLN A 175 -8.58 -20.77 -12.25
N ILE A 176 -9.64 -21.25 -11.58
CA ILE A 176 -11.01 -21.25 -12.13
C ILE A 176 -11.52 -19.81 -12.30
N LEU A 177 -11.28 -18.93 -11.32
CA LEU A 177 -11.67 -17.52 -11.40
C LEU A 177 -10.97 -16.79 -12.53
N GLN A 178 -9.66 -16.97 -12.69
CA GLN A 178 -8.88 -16.44 -13.79
C GLN A 178 -9.45 -16.86 -15.16
N ALA A 179 -9.82 -18.13 -15.30
CA ALA A 179 -10.41 -18.65 -16.53
C ALA A 179 -11.83 -18.09 -16.79
N ASN A 180 -12.63 -17.90 -15.75
CA ASN A 180 -14.01 -17.42 -15.84
C ASN A 180 -14.12 -15.91 -16.04
N ASN A 181 -13.10 -15.14 -15.64
CA ASN A 181 -13.10 -13.68 -15.66
C ASN A 181 -11.89 -13.15 -16.45
N PRO A 182 -11.94 -13.13 -17.80
CA PRO A 182 -10.84 -12.64 -18.60
C PRO A 182 -10.45 -11.20 -18.23
N GLY A 183 -9.17 -11.00 -17.89
CA GLY A 183 -8.63 -9.70 -17.47
C GLY A 183 -8.73 -9.41 -15.98
N LEU A 184 -9.21 -10.36 -15.17
CA LEU A 184 -9.14 -10.30 -13.72
C LEU A 184 -7.66 -10.25 -13.27
N TYR A 185 -7.33 -9.27 -12.45
CA TYR A 185 -6.03 -9.21 -11.78
C TYR A 185 -6.04 -10.09 -10.54
N GLU A 186 -5.07 -10.98 -10.39
CA GLU A 186 -4.92 -11.84 -9.21
C GLU A 186 -3.49 -11.74 -8.68
N SER A 187 -3.34 -11.47 -7.38
CA SER A 187 -2.06 -11.63 -6.67
C SER A 187 -2.15 -12.72 -5.61
N ILE A 188 -1.05 -13.43 -5.42
CA ILE A 188 -0.87 -14.35 -4.29
C ILE A 188 0.14 -13.72 -3.34
N THR A 189 -0.26 -13.43 -2.11
CA THR A 189 0.61 -12.90 -1.06
C THR A 189 0.91 -14.00 -0.05
N ILE A 190 2.19 -14.20 0.28
CA ILE A 190 2.65 -15.29 1.17
C ILE A 190 3.70 -14.80 2.18
N PRO A 191 3.86 -15.49 3.33
CA PRO A 191 4.93 -15.21 4.27
C PRO A 191 6.32 -15.21 3.62
N GLY A 192 7.10 -14.15 3.91
CA GLY A 192 8.49 -14.01 3.51
C GLY A 192 9.46 -14.55 4.55
N THR A 193 10.65 -14.95 4.11
CA THR A 193 11.78 -15.22 5.01
C THR A 193 13.02 -14.50 4.50
N THR A 194 14.10 -14.47 5.27
CA THR A 194 15.40 -13.95 4.79
C THR A 194 15.95 -14.73 3.59
N SER A 195 15.38 -15.90 3.27
CA SER A 195 15.68 -16.71 2.08
C SER A 195 14.62 -16.56 0.98
N GLY A 196 13.79 -15.52 1.01
CA GLY A 196 12.69 -15.28 0.07
C GLY A 196 11.36 -15.79 0.63
N THR A 197 11.14 -17.10 0.63
CA THR A 197 9.99 -17.74 1.30
C THR A 197 10.40 -19.06 1.94
N GLY A 198 9.51 -19.64 2.75
CA GLY A 198 9.74 -20.88 3.49
C GLY A 198 9.42 -22.16 2.70
N TYR A 199 9.49 -23.30 3.40
CA TYR A 199 9.14 -24.61 2.86
C TYR A 199 7.72 -24.61 2.25
N PHE A 200 6.73 -24.09 2.98
CA PHE A 200 5.34 -24.05 2.54
C PHE A 200 5.14 -23.17 1.31
N GLY A 201 5.86 -22.06 1.20
CA GLY A 201 5.84 -21.18 0.03
C GLY A 201 6.39 -21.89 -1.21
N GLN A 202 7.48 -22.65 -1.06
CA GLN A 202 7.98 -23.49 -2.14
C GLN A 202 6.96 -24.57 -2.55
N GLN A 203 6.26 -25.19 -1.61
CA GLN A 203 5.20 -26.17 -1.92
C GLN A 203 4.03 -25.51 -2.65
N LEU A 204 3.61 -24.32 -2.24
CA LEU A 204 2.57 -23.53 -2.88
C LEU A 204 2.94 -23.21 -4.34
N LEU A 205 4.15 -22.72 -4.60
CA LEU A 205 4.61 -22.43 -5.96
C LEU A 205 4.69 -23.70 -6.84
N ASN A 206 5.13 -24.82 -6.28
CA ASN A 206 5.13 -26.11 -6.98
C ASN A 206 3.70 -26.56 -7.33
N ASN A 207 2.74 -26.32 -6.44
CA ASN A 207 1.34 -26.63 -6.69
C ASN A 207 0.77 -25.73 -7.79
N ALA A 208 0.99 -24.42 -7.72
CA ALA A 208 0.57 -23.49 -8.77
C ALA A 208 1.12 -23.89 -10.15
N LYS A 209 2.41 -24.27 -10.22
CA LYS A 209 3.02 -24.83 -11.44
C LYS A 209 2.31 -26.09 -11.93
N THR A 210 1.99 -27.01 -11.02
CA THR A 210 1.32 -28.29 -11.35
C THR A 210 -0.09 -28.05 -11.90
N LEU A 211 -0.80 -27.06 -11.35
CA LEU A 211 -2.12 -26.64 -11.80
C LEU A 211 -2.08 -25.86 -13.12
N GLY A 212 -0.89 -25.43 -13.58
CA GLY A 212 -0.75 -24.51 -14.71
C GLY A 212 -1.34 -23.13 -14.41
N TYR A 213 -1.40 -22.75 -13.14
CA TYR A 213 -1.88 -21.45 -12.69
C TYR A 213 -0.73 -20.45 -12.62
N THR A 214 -0.92 -19.26 -13.18
CA THR A 214 0.04 -18.15 -13.07
C THR A 214 -0.74 -16.88 -12.77
N PRO A 215 -0.72 -16.37 -11.52
CA PRO A 215 -1.31 -15.08 -11.18
C PRO A 215 -0.55 -13.94 -11.86
N ASN A 216 -1.07 -12.72 -11.75
CA ASN A 216 -0.33 -11.53 -12.17
C ASN A 216 0.97 -11.38 -11.38
N ASN A 217 1.00 -11.78 -10.10
CA ASN A 217 2.22 -11.86 -9.32
C ASN A 217 2.09 -12.77 -8.08
N TYR A 218 3.25 -13.18 -7.60
CA TYR A 218 3.46 -13.68 -6.25
C TYR A 218 4.19 -12.61 -5.44
N ALA A 219 3.65 -12.21 -4.30
CA ALA A 219 4.27 -11.26 -3.39
C ALA A 219 4.68 -11.95 -2.09
N ILE A 220 5.87 -11.63 -1.59
CA ILE A 220 6.29 -12.04 -0.24
C ILE A 220 6.06 -10.92 0.76
N MET A 221 5.88 -11.30 2.03
CA MET A 221 5.86 -10.42 3.19
C MET A 221 7.18 -10.48 3.96
N PRO A 222 8.22 -9.69 3.58
CA PRO A 222 9.54 -9.74 4.21
C PRO A 222 9.57 -8.86 5.47
N PHE A 223 8.75 -9.23 6.45
CA PHE A 223 8.73 -8.69 7.80
C PHE A 223 8.35 -9.84 8.77
N ASP A 224 8.54 -9.62 10.06
CA ASP A 224 8.25 -10.62 11.11
C ASP A 224 9.04 -11.94 10.99
N GLY A 225 10.25 -11.83 10.45
CA GLY A 225 11.14 -12.96 10.15
C GLY A 225 12.62 -12.72 10.50
N GLY A 226 12.91 -11.69 11.31
CA GLY A 226 14.26 -11.26 11.66
C GLY A 226 14.88 -10.29 10.64
N PHE A 227 14.05 -9.49 9.97
CA PHE A 227 14.46 -8.48 9.01
C PHE A 227 15.00 -7.21 9.70
N SER A 228 15.87 -6.50 9.00
CA SER A 228 16.52 -5.27 9.46
C SER A 228 16.72 -4.32 8.28
N GLY A 229 15.84 -3.31 8.19
CA GLY A 229 15.85 -2.29 7.15
C GLY A 229 15.70 -2.82 5.72
N ALA A 230 15.81 -1.91 4.75
CA ALA A 230 15.60 -2.23 3.33
C ALA A 230 16.54 -3.31 2.77
N SER A 231 17.78 -3.39 3.24
CA SER A 231 18.78 -4.32 2.69
C SER A 231 18.39 -5.79 2.90
N SER A 232 17.79 -6.10 4.06
CA SER A 232 17.29 -7.45 4.36
C SER A 232 16.07 -7.81 3.51
N GLN A 233 15.16 -6.86 3.27
CA GLN A 233 14.00 -7.06 2.38
C GLN A 233 14.45 -7.27 0.93
N ILE A 234 15.39 -6.47 0.44
CA ILE A 234 15.98 -6.64 -0.90
C ILE A 234 16.67 -7.99 -1.05
N SER A 235 17.40 -8.46 -0.03
CA SER A 235 18.06 -9.76 -0.06
C SER A 235 17.04 -10.91 -0.14
N ALA A 236 15.92 -10.79 0.56
CA ALA A 236 14.82 -11.76 0.46
C ALA A 236 14.17 -11.74 -0.93
N LEU A 237 13.92 -10.57 -1.51
CA LEU A 237 13.40 -10.45 -2.88
C LEU A 237 14.36 -11.10 -3.91
N GLN A 238 15.66 -10.81 -3.83
CA GLN A 238 16.64 -11.45 -4.72
C GLN A 238 16.65 -12.99 -4.58
N SER A 239 16.45 -13.49 -3.36
CA SER A 239 16.33 -14.93 -3.10
C SER A 239 15.02 -15.49 -3.67
N PHE A 240 13.92 -14.76 -3.51
CA PHE A 240 12.61 -15.15 -4.04
C PHE A 240 12.57 -15.15 -5.57
N ASN A 241 13.22 -14.19 -6.22
CA ASN A 241 13.46 -14.20 -7.67
C ASN A 241 14.10 -15.52 -8.13
N THR A 242 15.13 -15.97 -7.41
CA THR A 242 15.82 -17.24 -7.69
C THR A 242 14.89 -18.44 -7.51
N ILE A 243 14.02 -18.43 -6.49
CA ILE A 243 13.00 -19.46 -6.27
C ILE A 243 12.01 -19.50 -7.44
N LEU A 244 11.51 -18.36 -7.89
CA LEU A 244 10.60 -18.25 -9.03
C LEU A 244 11.25 -18.76 -10.33
N MET A 245 12.50 -18.35 -10.60
CA MET A 245 13.27 -18.85 -11.74
C MET A 245 13.40 -20.38 -11.73
N ASN A 246 13.81 -20.95 -10.60
CA ASN A 246 14.01 -22.40 -10.47
C ASN A 246 12.69 -23.17 -10.56
N THR A 247 11.62 -22.61 -10.00
CA THR A 247 10.30 -23.25 -10.00
C THR A 247 9.72 -23.24 -11.40
N PHE A 248 9.64 -22.09 -12.07
CA PHE A 248 8.90 -21.95 -13.33
C PHE A 248 9.77 -22.03 -14.60
N GLY A 249 11.11 -22.06 -14.46
CA GLY A 249 12.03 -22.01 -15.60
C GLY A 249 12.10 -20.64 -16.28
N TRP A 250 11.71 -19.59 -15.56
CA TRP A 250 11.71 -18.22 -16.06
C TRP A 250 13.10 -17.60 -16.10
N SER A 251 13.28 -16.59 -16.94
CA SER A 251 14.42 -15.67 -16.83
C SER A 251 14.29 -14.83 -15.55
N SER A 252 15.39 -14.27 -15.03
CA SER A 252 15.34 -13.38 -13.86
C SER A 252 14.42 -12.16 -14.07
N ALA A 253 14.46 -11.54 -15.25
CA ALA A 253 13.57 -10.43 -15.59
C ALA A 253 12.10 -10.84 -15.63
N THR A 254 11.79 -12.03 -16.15
CA THR A 254 10.43 -12.58 -16.12
C THR A 254 9.99 -12.90 -14.70
N ALA A 255 10.86 -13.47 -13.88
CA ALA A 255 10.57 -13.74 -12.48
C ALA A 255 10.26 -12.44 -11.71
N TYR A 256 11.06 -11.38 -11.90
CA TYR A 256 10.77 -10.07 -11.28
C TYR A 256 9.45 -9.49 -11.78
N ALA A 257 9.15 -9.60 -13.07
CA ALA A 257 7.85 -9.18 -13.63
C ALA A 257 6.64 -10.01 -13.14
N HIS A 258 6.86 -11.05 -12.33
CA HIS A 258 5.84 -11.80 -11.59
C HIS A 258 6.06 -11.76 -10.07
N GLU A 259 6.99 -10.94 -9.60
CA GLU A 259 7.40 -10.85 -8.20
C GLU A 259 6.89 -9.57 -7.56
N GLY A 260 6.42 -9.67 -6.33
CA GLY A 260 5.95 -8.54 -5.55
C GLY A 260 6.48 -8.51 -4.13
N ILE A 261 6.26 -7.37 -3.47
CA ILE A 261 6.46 -7.18 -2.04
C ILE A 261 5.21 -6.59 -1.41
N SER A 262 4.81 -7.14 -0.26
CA SER A 262 3.98 -6.47 0.72
C SER A 262 4.83 -6.22 1.97
N SER A 263 5.19 -4.97 2.25
CA SER A 263 5.97 -4.62 3.46
C SER A 263 5.04 -4.35 4.66
N MET A 264 5.60 -3.96 5.81
CA MET A 264 4.82 -3.49 6.96
C MET A 264 5.41 -2.16 7.43
N ASN A 265 4.59 -1.10 7.51
CA ASN A 265 5.09 0.24 7.81
C ASN A 265 5.44 0.44 9.29
N GLY A 266 6.56 1.09 9.60
CA GLY A 266 6.98 1.33 10.99
C GLY A 266 7.31 0.04 11.75
N ARG A 267 6.86 -0.08 13.00
CA ARG A 267 7.15 -1.25 13.85
C ARG A 267 6.32 -2.46 13.44
N THR A 268 6.94 -3.63 13.29
CA THR A 268 6.26 -4.92 13.01
C THR A 268 5.94 -5.68 14.30
N ASP A 269 5.28 -6.83 14.24
CA ASP A 269 5.00 -7.66 15.43
C ASP A 269 6.29 -8.11 16.13
N SER A 270 7.31 -8.50 15.36
CA SER A 270 8.64 -8.94 15.79
C SER A 270 9.59 -7.82 16.21
N ALA A 271 9.08 -6.60 16.40
CA ALA A 271 9.85 -5.42 16.80
C ALA A 271 10.93 -4.99 15.79
N GLU A 272 10.73 -5.31 14.51
CA GLU A 272 11.48 -4.74 13.39
C GLU A 272 10.93 -3.34 13.10
N TYR A 273 11.73 -2.48 12.46
CA TYR A 273 11.31 -1.13 12.10
C TYR A 273 11.62 -0.86 10.63
N PHE A 274 10.60 -0.47 9.87
CA PHE A 274 10.73 -0.02 8.49
C PHE A 274 10.27 1.42 8.35
N TYR A 275 11.23 2.30 8.11
CA TYR A 275 10.99 3.72 7.94
C TYR A 275 10.68 4.04 6.47
N GLN A 276 10.24 5.26 6.21
CA GLN A 276 9.95 5.77 4.88
C GLN A 276 11.19 5.71 3.97
N SER A 277 12.38 5.88 4.53
CA SER A 277 13.64 5.71 3.82
C SER A 277 13.88 4.27 3.37
N ASP A 278 13.47 3.29 4.17
CA ASP A 278 13.54 1.88 3.80
C ASP A 278 12.57 1.60 2.64
N PHE A 279 11.33 2.07 2.77
CA PHE A 279 10.33 1.99 1.70
C PHE A 279 10.85 2.60 0.40
N GLN A 280 11.40 3.82 0.42
CA GLN A 280 11.97 4.44 -0.78
C GLN A 280 13.13 3.62 -1.36
N THR A 281 13.97 3.03 -0.51
CA THR A 281 15.09 2.19 -0.96
C THR A 281 14.60 0.91 -1.65
N VAL A 282 13.59 0.24 -1.08
CA VAL A 282 13.00 -0.96 -1.69
C VAL A 282 12.19 -0.60 -2.94
N LEU A 283 11.51 0.55 -2.98
CA LEU A 283 10.84 1.06 -4.18
C LEU A 283 11.84 1.21 -5.33
N ASN A 284 12.99 1.84 -5.10
CA ASN A 284 14.02 2.00 -6.12
C ASN A 284 14.51 0.64 -6.66
N PHE A 285 14.65 -0.36 -5.77
CA PHE A 285 14.96 -1.73 -6.19
C PHE A 285 13.83 -2.34 -7.03
N ALA A 286 12.58 -2.17 -6.59
CA ALA A 286 11.39 -2.67 -7.28
C ALA A 286 11.27 -2.09 -8.70
N GLU A 287 11.42 -0.78 -8.86
CA GLU A 287 11.35 -0.10 -10.15
C GLU A 287 12.51 -0.47 -11.07
N SER A 288 13.74 -0.55 -10.54
CA SER A 288 14.93 -0.88 -11.34
C SER A 288 14.94 -2.33 -11.84
N ASN A 289 14.26 -3.24 -11.14
CA ASN A 289 14.12 -4.65 -11.55
C ASN A 289 12.75 -4.94 -12.20
N HIS A 290 11.88 -3.94 -12.32
CA HIS A 290 10.53 -4.08 -12.87
C HIS A 290 9.69 -5.13 -12.14
N LEU A 291 9.67 -5.06 -10.79
CA LEU A 291 8.77 -5.86 -9.98
C LEU A 291 7.31 -5.64 -10.41
N ALA A 292 6.49 -6.65 -10.18
CA ALA A 292 5.08 -6.66 -10.54
C ALA A 292 4.19 -5.96 -9.51
N ARG A 293 4.55 -5.97 -8.23
CA ARG A 293 3.71 -5.43 -7.13
C ARG A 293 4.57 -4.80 -6.02
N TYR A 294 4.12 -3.66 -5.51
CA TYR A 294 4.73 -2.96 -4.38
C TYR A 294 3.63 -2.40 -3.48
N THR A 295 3.44 -3.00 -2.32
CA THR A 295 2.36 -2.68 -1.38
C THR A 295 2.81 -2.80 0.07
N PHE A 296 1.93 -2.52 1.02
CA PHE A 296 2.22 -2.70 2.44
C PHE A 296 0.98 -2.86 3.33
N TRP A 297 1.22 -3.42 4.51
CA TRP A 297 0.37 -3.39 5.68
C TRP A 297 0.75 -2.23 6.62
N SER A 298 -0.09 -1.21 6.86
CA SER A 298 -1.37 -0.91 6.20
C SER A 298 -1.69 0.59 6.28
N VAL A 299 -2.65 1.03 5.49
CA VAL A 299 -3.17 2.42 5.50
C VAL A 299 -3.77 2.78 6.86
N ASN A 300 -4.37 1.84 7.59
CA ASN A 300 -4.85 2.06 8.96
C ASN A 300 -3.75 2.61 9.87
N ARG A 301 -2.50 2.16 9.65
CA ARG A 301 -1.32 2.49 10.45
C ARG A 301 -0.52 3.68 9.94
N ASP A 302 -0.84 4.22 8.76
CA ASP A 302 -0.04 5.24 8.08
C ASP A 302 -0.29 6.66 8.62
N ARG A 303 -0.06 6.81 9.92
CA ARG A 303 -0.14 8.04 10.71
C ARG A 303 0.71 7.90 11.96
N GLN A 304 1.16 9.02 12.51
CA GLN A 304 2.03 9.01 13.68
C GLN A 304 1.29 8.58 14.95
N CYS A 305 1.94 7.78 15.78
CA CYS A 305 1.47 7.53 17.15
C CYS A 305 1.72 8.74 18.07
N ASN A 306 1.15 8.69 19.29
CA ASN A 306 1.49 9.63 20.36
C ASN A 306 1.81 8.87 21.67
N PRO A 307 3.08 8.82 22.13
CA PRO A 307 4.27 9.40 21.49
C PRO A 307 4.60 8.72 20.14
N PRO A 308 5.47 9.33 19.29
CA PRO A 308 5.73 8.83 17.93
C PRO A 308 6.18 7.37 17.85
N ASP A 309 6.96 6.91 18.83
CA ASP A 309 7.47 5.54 18.92
C ASP A 309 6.49 4.56 19.59
N ASN A 310 5.33 5.06 20.04
CA ASN A 310 4.34 4.32 20.82
C ASN A 310 4.97 3.57 22.02
N ASN A 311 5.99 4.18 22.66
CA ASN A 311 6.77 3.55 23.73
C ASN A 311 7.37 2.18 23.31
N GLY A 312 7.79 2.05 22.05
CA GLY A 312 8.35 0.82 21.48
C GLY A 312 7.35 -0.32 21.27
N SER A 313 6.04 -0.03 21.32
CA SER A 313 4.97 -1.03 21.16
C SER A 313 4.36 -1.00 19.76
N LEU A 314 3.88 -2.15 19.29
CA LEU A 314 3.08 -2.22 18.05
C LEU A 314 1.75 -1.49 18.24
N SER A 315 1.22 -0.93 17.16
CA SER A 315 -0.17 -0.44 17.09
C SER A 315 -0.80 -0.87 15.76
N GLY A 316 -2.06 -1.28 15.82
CA GLY A 316 -2.88 -1.52 14.63
C GLY A 316 -3.43 -0.25 13.96
N THR A 317 -3.22 0.92 14.59
CA THR A 317 -3.87 2.19 14.18
C THR A 317 -2.89 3.34 13.92
N CYS A 318 -1.60 3.11 14.14
CA CYS A 318 -0.50 4.03 13.84
C CYS A 318 0.81 3.21 13.70
N SER A 319 1.85 3.79 13.12
CA SER A 319 3.03 3.04 12.67
C SER A 319 4.09 2.82 13.75
N SER A 320 4.00 3.51 14.87
CA SER A 320 5.04 3.55 15.92
C SER A 320 6.41 4.04 15.42
N VAL A 321 6.41 4.93 14.41
CA VAL A 321 7.58 5.71 13.99
C VAL A 321 7.19 7.18 13.74
N PRO A 322 8.13 8.14 13.83
CA PRO A 322 7.89 9.52 13.41
C PRO A 322 7.48 9.58 11.93
N GLN A 323 6.37 10.27 11.65
CA GLN A 323 5.87 10.43 10.28
C GLN A 323 4.85 11.56 10.18
N SER A 324 4.60 12.06 8.98
CA SER A 324 3.35 12.74 8.66
C SER A 324 2.29 11.74 8.20
N ASP A 325 1.04 12.17 8.20
CA ASP A 325 -0.06 11.35 7.68
C ASP A 325 0.19 10.96 6.22
N TRP A 326 0.00 9.67 5.96
CA TRP A 326 0.03 9.04 4.64
C TRP A 326 1.39 8.99 3.95
N ASP A 327 2.50 9.19 4.68
CA ASP A 327 3.84 9.23 4.08
C ASP A 327 4.23 7.90 3.42
N PHE A 328 3.87 6.76 4.01
CA PHE A 328 4.15 5.46 3.40
C PHE A 328 3.30 5.24 2.14
N THR A 329 2.02 5.62 2.18
CA THR A 329 1.11 5.58 1.03
C THR A 329 1.63 6.45 -0.11
N LYS A 330 2.20 7.63 0.17
CA LYS A 330 2.84 8.48 -0.85
C LYS A 330 4.08 7.83 -1.48
N VAL A 331 4.77 6.90 -0.82
CA VAL A 331 5.81 6.11 -1.49
C VAL A 331 5.18 5.13 -2.48
N ILE A 332 4.10 4.44 -2.08
CA ILE A 332 3.43 3.45 -2.95
C ILE A 332 2.94 4.05 -4.27
N VAL A 333 2.38 5.27 -4.26
CA VAL A 333 1.83 5.86 -5.50
C VAL A 333 2.90 6.11 -6.58
N GLN A 334 4.17 6.25 -6.19
CA GLN A 334 5.29 6.39 -7.13
C GLN A 334 5.43 5.14 -8.00
N PHE A 335 5.26 3.95 -7.41
CA PHE A 335 5.30 2.68 -8.14
C PHE A 335 4.17 2.57 -9.19
N ALA A 336 3.02 3.20 -8.94
CA ALA A 336 1.94 3.29 -9.92
C ALA A 336 2.27 4.26 -11.09
N GLY A 337 3.43 4.92 -11.06
CA GLY A 337 3.83 5.98 -11.99
C GLY A 337 3.21 7.33 -11.67
N ALA A 338 2.69 7.54 -10.46
CA ALA A 338 2.07 8.79 -10.05
C ALA A 338 2.98 9.62 -9.14
N THR A 339 2.94 10.94 -9.29
CA THR A 339 3.60 11.84 -8.35
C THR A 339 2.65 12.15 -7.18
N PRO A 340 3.07 11.94 -5.93
CA PRO A 340 2.27 12.31 -4.78
C PRO A 340 1.95 13.81 -4.76
N PRO A 341 0.80 14.23 -4.22
CA PRO A 341 0.56 15.64 -3.95
C PRO A 341 1.69 16.22 -3.09
N PRO A 342 2.14 17.46 -3.34
CA PRO A 342 3.13 18.11 -2.50
C PRO A 342 2.57 18.17 -1.06
N PRO A 343 3.44 18.11 -0.04
CA PRO A 343 3.00 18.26 1.34
C PRO A 343 2.21 19.57 1.46
N THR A 344 1.01 19.50 2.02
CA THR A 344 0.23 20.69 2.34
C THR A 344 1.12 21.58 3.19
N PRO A 345 1.38 22.85 2.82
CA PRO A 345 2.18 23.73 3.65
C PRO A 345 1.50 23.79 5.01
N THR A 346 2.21 23.35 6.06
CA THR A 346 1.81 23.64 7.43
C THR A 346 1.54 25.14 7.48
N PRO A 347 0.36 25.61 7.94
CA PRO A 347 0.11 27.03 8.05
C PRO A 347 1.27 27.61 8.85
N SER A 348 2.08 28.44 8.19
CA SER A 348 3.03 29.30 8.87
C SER A 348 2.23 30.02 9.94
N PRO A 349 2.69 30.09 11.20
CA PRO A 349 1.96 30.81 12.24
C PRO A 349 1.68 32.20 11.68
N THR A 350 0.41 32.46 11.37
CA THR A 350 -0.03 33.73 10.83
C THR A 350 0.50 34.78 11.80
N SER A 351 1.26 35.75 11.32
CA SER A 351 1.60 36.95 12.09
C SER A 351 0.31 37.70 12.41
N GLY A 352 -0.44 37.18 13.37
CA GLY A 352 -1.57 37.82 14.01
C GLY A 352 -1.01 38.79 15.04
N SER A 353 -1.24 40.07 14.78
CA SER A 353 -1.16 41.21 15.70
C SER A 353 -0.69 40.88 17.12
N THR A 354 0.51 41.34 17.44
CA THR A 354 1.08 41.48 18.79
C THR A 354 0.02 41.90 19.80
N PRO A 355 -0.31 41.08 20.82
CA PRO A 355 -1.01 41.58 21.99
C PRO A 355 -0.07 42.53 22.74
N THR A 356 -0.54 43.74 23.00
CA THR A 356 0.13 44.76 23.81
C THR A 356 0.67 44.15 25.11
N PRO A 357 1.97 44.30 25.42
CA PRO A 357 2.53 43.74 26.66
C PRO A 357 2.01 44.53 27.87
N THR A 358 1.30 43.82 28.76
CA THR A 358 1.08 44.22 30.15
C THR A 358 2.44 44.33 30.86
N PRO A 359 2.70 45.34 31.71
CA PRO A 359 4.00 45.55 32.31
C PRO A 359 4.34 44.43 33.30
N THR A 360 5.20 43.51 32.87
CA THR A 360 5.80 42.48 33.72
C THR A 360 7.15 43.00 34.22
N THR A 361 7.34 42.91 35.53
CA THR A 361 8.55 43.22 36.28
C THR A 361 9.81 42.69 35.61
N THR A 362 10.79 43.59 35.43
CA THR A 362 12.16 43.30 35.04
C THR A 362 12.76 42.23 35.94
N VAL A 363 13.02 41.05 35.37
CA VAL A 363 13.96 40.09 35.93
C VAL A 363 15.23 40.18 35.11
N THR A 364 16.29 40.65 35.76
CA THR A 364 17.67 40.71 35.27
C THR A 364 18.11 39.32 34.76
N PRO A 365 18.85 39.20 33.65
CA PRO A 365 19.36 37.92 33.16
C PRO A 365 20.26 37.28 34.22
N THR A 366 19.88 36.09 34.67
CA THR A 366 20.70 35.25 35.55
C THR A 366 21.96 34.82 34.81
N PRO A 367 23.16 34.86 35.43
CA PRO A 367 24.39 34.48 34.77
C PRO A 367 24.39 33.01 34.39
N ASN A 368 24.85 32.75 33.16
CA ASN A 368 25.43 31.51 32.67
C ASN A 368 26.12 30.70 33.79
N PRO A 369 25.85 29.40 33.98
CA PRO A 369 26.62 28.60 34.92
C PRO A 369 28.07 28.55 34.43
N GLY A 370 28.96 29.22 35.18
CA GLY A 370 30.39 29.19 34.92
C GLY A 370 30.92 27.76 35.04
N GLY A 371 31.77 27.37 34.09
CA GLY A 371 32.31 26.02 33.99
C GLY A 371 32.46 25.58 32.53
N SER A 372 32.55 24.27 32.32
CA SER A 372 32.72 23.63 30.99
C SER A 372 31.60 23.91 29.99
N CYS A 373 30.45 24.45 30.41
CA CYS A 373 29.29 24.74 29.57
C CYS A 373 29.23 26.19 29.05
N ALA A 374 30.17 27.05 29.44
CA ALA A 374 30.12 28.46 29.08
C ALA A 374 30.23 28.67 27.56
N GLY A 375 29.23 29.34 26.98
CA GLY A 375 29.21 29.69 25.55
C GLY A 375 28.82 28.56 24.60
N VAL A 376 28.41 27.38 25.12
CA VAL A 376 27.95 26.25 24.30
C VAL A 376 26.43 26.30 24.15
N ALA A 377 25.95 26.29 22.90
CA ALA A 377 24.53 26.34 22.58
C ALA A 377 23.78 25.10 23.09
N ALA A 378 22.48 25.27 23.40
CA ALA A 378 21.62 24.15 23.74
C ALA A 378 21.38 23.23 22.53
N TRP A 379 21.19 21.94 22.79
CA TRP A 379 20.78 20.98 21.76
C TRP A 379 19.40 21.38 21.19
N GLN A 380 19.24 21.25 19.88
CA GLN A 380 18.04 21.63 19.15
C GLN A 380 17.58 20.50 18.23
N LEU A 381 16.25 20.34 18.14
CA LEU A 381 15.61 19.45 17.18
C LEU A 381 15.79 20.00 15.75
N ASN A 382 15.93 19.11 14.76
CA ASN A 382 16.16 19.38 13.35
C ASN A 382 17.46 20.14 13.05
N VAL A 383 18.46 19.98 13.92
CA VAL A 383 19.83 20.44 13.68
C VAL A 383 20.72 19.22 13.53
N ALA A 384 21.39 19.11 12.38
CA ALA A 384 22.39 18.09 12.16
C ALA A 384 23.70 18.47 12.86
N TYR A 385 24.25 17.55 13.64
CA TYR A 385 25.52 17.66 14.34
C TYR A 385 26.52 16.65 13.79
N VAL A 386 27.74 17.10 13.49
CA VAL A 386 28.84 16.22 13.07
C VAL A 386 29.71 15.82 14.26
N GLY A 387 30.49 14.74 14.10
CA GLY A 387 31.39 14.24 15.13
C GLY A 387 32.29 15.34 15.70
N GLY A 388 32.30 15.48 17.03
CA GLY A 388 33.02 16.52 17.75
C GLY A 388 32.21 17.78 18.11
N ASN A 389 31.01 17.99 17.54
CA ASN A 389 30.14 19.10 17.94
C ASN A 389 29.67 18.97 19.39
N ARG A 390 29.53 20.10 20.08
CA ARG A 390 29.15 20.17 21.50
C ARG A 390 27.86 20.96 21.70
N VAL A 391 27.03 20.46 22.62
CA VAL A 391 25.75 21.06 22.99
C VAL A 391 25.51 20.95 24.49
N THR A 392 24.70 21.85 25.04
CA THR A 392 24.15 21.70 26.39
C THR A 392 22.77 21.05 26.32
N TYR A 393 22.53 20.04 27.15
CA TYR A 393 21.22 19.38 27.25
C TYR A 393 21.02 18.83 28.67
N ASN A 394 19.86 19.15 29.26
CA ASN A 394 19.46 18.74 30.61
C ASN A 394 20.54 19.00 31.70
N GLY A 395 21.14 20.21 31.67
CA GLY A 395 22.16 20.60 32.65
C GLY A 395 23.52 19.90 32.48
N SER A 396 23.83 19.37 31.29
CA SER A 396 25.12 18.72 31.01
C SER A 396 25.66 19.11 29.64
N LEU A 397 26.99 19.02 29.48
CA LEU A 397 27.71 19.19 28.22
C LEU A 397 27.87 17.84 27.52
N TRP A 398 27.47 17.78 26.27
CA TRP A 398 27.51 16.57 25.44
C TRP A 398 28.30 16.80 24.16
N GLN A 399 28.95 15.75 23.64
CA GLN A 399 29.69 15.78 22.37
C GLN A 399 29.23 14.66 21.42
N ALA A 400 28.91 15.01 20.18
CA ALA A 400 28.52 14.03 19.16
C ALA A 400 29.70 13.13 18.78
N LYS A 401 29.48 11.81 18.67
CA LYS A 401 30.51 10.84 18.26
C LYS A 401 30.69 10.79 16.74
N TRP A 402 29.59 10.90 16.00
CA TRP A 402 29.52 10.93 14.54
C TRP A 402 28.33 11.79 14.10
N TRP A 403 28.04 11.83 12.79
CA TRP A 403 26.90 12.59 12.27
C TRP A 403 25.59 12.11 12.90
N THR A 404 24.78 13.03 13.39
CA THR A 404 23.49 12.77 14.02
C THR A 404 22.54 13.94 13.81
N GLU A 405 21.26 13.65 13.60
CA GLU A 405 20.19 14.63 13.57
C GLU A 405 19.02 14.05 14.37
N ASN A 406 18.41 14.85 15.24
CA ASN A 406 17.29 14.47 16.11
C ASN A 406 17.59 13.43 17.22
N ASP A 407 18.76 12.80 17.26
CA ASP A 407 19.12 11.98 18.42
C ASP A 407 19.38 12.86 19.65
N VAL A 408 18.68 12.55 20.74
CA VAL A 408 18.76 13.31 22.00
C VAL A 408 20.03 12.94 22.79
N PRO A 409 20.80 13.90 23.32
CA PRO A 409 21.92 13.61 24.20
C PRO A 409 21.51 12.83 25.45
N GLY A 410 22.16 11.68 25.68
CA GLY A 410 21.80 10.73 26.74
C GLY A 410 20.71 9.72 26.35
N GLY A 411 20.19 9.78 25.11
CA GLY A 411 19.23 8.82 24.58
C GLY A 411 19.85 7.46 24.22
N ALA A 412 18.98 6.47 24.00
CA ALA A 412 19.36 5.07 23.77
C ALA A 412 20.24 4.84 22.52
N ALA A 413 20.20 5.76 21.55
CA ALA A 413 21.02 5.71 20.34
C ALA A 413 22.53 5.77 20.64
N GLY A 414 22.93 6.27 21.81
CA GLY A 414 24.33 6.27 22.25
C GLY A 414 25.28 7.12 21.39
N VAL A 415 24.74 7.98 20.51
CA VAL A 415 25.48 8.83 19.57
C VAL A 415 26.17 10.03 20.24
N TRP A 416 25.78 10.37 21.47
CA TRP A 416 26.36 11.45 22.27
C TRP A 416 27.21 10.90 23.41
N THR A 417 28.34 11.56 23.66
CA THR A 417 29.20 11.31 24.82
C THR A 417 28.98 12.41 25.86
N LEU A 418 28.65 12.02 27.10
CA LEU A 418 28.61 12.95 28.23
C LEU A 418 30.03 13.42 28.55
N ILE A 419 30.27 14.74 28.53
CA ILE A 419 31.59 15.32 28.80
C ILE A 419 31.70 15.75 30.26
N SER A 420 30.70 16.48 30.76
CA SER A 420 30.67 16.98 32.13
C SER A 420 29.27 17.48 32.49
N SER A 421 28.94 17.55 33.77
CA SER A 421 27.80 18.34 34.23
C SER A 421 28.06 19.84 34.02
N CYS A 422 26.99 20.58 33.81
CA CYS A 422 26.90 21.99 34.16
C CYS A 422 26.36 22.08 35.60
#